data_AF-A0A8H6LQ08-F1
#
_entry.id   AF-A0A8H6LQ08-F1
#
_cell.length_a   1.000
_cell.length_b   1.000
_cell.length_c   1.000
_cell.angle_alpha   90.00
_cell.angle_beta   90.00
_cell.angle_gamma   90.00
#
_symmetry.space_group_name_H-M   'P 1'
#
loop_
_entity.id
_entity.type
_entity.pdbx_description
1 polymer ?
#
loop_
_entity_poly.entity_id
_entity_poly.type
_entity_poly.pdbx_seq_one_letter_code
_entity_poly.pdbx_strand_id
1 'polypeptide(L)'
;MGLRVNFGHVIIAKRPKGTEDEIAFAHFTRLMKMYPSRGGASIVTRLGDANEAEQLLQYISRPEAGICKNMKDMRRGCEVVVVASGLQIKTEADYNPQLMQLAMVRATRPETRARWSWTIAAPNMEHDWNIRMDAWDKVDVPTEFRDLAKRISVVFKPDEGTILPLPKVNTSKLAIPDEQITEIQARSWAIIPFKESPYVLKINITKTLKGSRTIGEQNVTWGVELYAPHWEESVNHSSGGRKDWGEGLENIWEEGDDLQSRLGCFLRIIMEVQALLNRVHADTASS
;
A
#
# COMPACT_ATOMS: atom_id res chain seq x y z
N MET A 1 -7.22 -11.84 6.61
CA MET A 1 -6.98 -11.60 5.16
C MET A 1 -7.32 -10.15 4.85
N GLY A 2 -6.72 -9.59 3.81
CA GLY A 2 -7.00 -8.22 3.36
C GLY A 2 -6.90 -8.10 1.85
N LEU A 3 -7.92 -7.51 1.25
CA LEU A 3 -7.99 -7.18 -0.18
C LEU A 3 -7.60 -5.72 -0.38
N ARG A 4 -6.84 -5.44 -1.45
CA ARG A 4 -6.51 -4.09 -1.89
C ARG A 4 -6.17 -4.06 -3.37
N VAL A 5 -6.30 -2.89 -3.98
CA VAL A 5 -5.70 -2.58 -5.29
C VAL A 5 -4.44 -1.77 -5.02
N ASN A 6 -3.30 -2.19 -5.58
CA ASN A 6 -2.07 -1.41 -5.53
C ASN A 6 -1.78 -0.84 -6.91
N PHE A 7 -1.22 0.36 -6.95
CA PHE A 7 -0.71 0.96 -8.19
C PHE A 7 0.82 0.97 -8.16
N GLY A 8 1.44 0.87 -9.33
CA GLY A 8 2.89 0.80 -9.45
C GLY A 8 3.33 0.51 -10.88
N HIS A 9 4.45 -0.18 -11.07
CA HIS A 9 4.97 -0.51 -12.40
C HIS A 9 5.25 -1.99 -12.57
N VAL A 10 4.83 -2.56 -13.69
CA VAL A 10 5.17 -3.91 -14.12
C VAL A 10 6.59 -3.91 -14.63
N ILE A 11 7.47 -4.59 -13.90
CA ILE A 11 8.86 -4.79 -14.29
C ILE A 11 9.01 -6.17 -14.89
N ILE A 12 9.55 -6.21 -16.11
CA ILE A 12 9.94 -7.45 -16.79
C ILE A 12 11.38 -7.79 -16.41
N ALA A 13 11.55 -8.64 -15.40
CA ALA A 13 12.85 -9.07 -14.89
C ALA A 13 13.56 -10.10 -15.77
N LYS A 14 12.81 -10.90 -16.55
CA LYS A 14 13.37 -11.90 -17.47
C LYS A 14 12.90 -11.63 -18.90
N ARG A 15 13.77 -10.99 -19.67
CA ARG A 15 13.59 -10.82 -21.13
C ARG A 15 14.25 -11.99 -21.87
N PRO A 16 13.67 -12.49 -22.97
CA PRO A 16 14.38 -13.36 -23.90
C PRO A 16 15.70 -12.72 -24.35
N LYS A 17 16.76 -13.53 -24.57
CA LYS A 17 18.04 -13.02 -25.08
C LYS A 17 17.83 -12.29 -26.42
N GLY A 18 18.45 -11.12 -26.58
CA GLY A 18 18.33 -10.30 -27.78
C GLY A 18 17.08 -9.43 -27.87
N THR A 19 16.34 -9.24 -26.76
CA THR A 19 15.24 -8.27 -26.73
C THR A 19 15.80 -6.86 -26.56
N GLU A 20 15.41 -5.96 -27.45
CA GLU A 20 15.72 -4.53 -27.38
C GLU A 20 15.08 -3.85 -26.16
N ASP A 21 15.53 -2.64 -25.82
CA ASP A 21 14.96 -1.86 -24.71
C ASP A 21 13.55 -1.36 -25.00
N GLU A 22 13.27 -1.10 -26.28
CA GLU A 22 11.93 -0.80 -26.79
C GLU A 22 11.37 -2.02 -27.51
N ILE A 23 10.09 -2.31 -27.31
CA ILE A 23 9.40 -3.40 -27.99
C ILE A 23 8.06 -2.93 -28.53
N ALA A 24 7.69 -3.43 -29.71
CA ALA A 24 6.38 -3.19 -30.27
C ALA A 24 5.27 -3.75 -29.36
N PHE A 25 4.13 -3.07 -29.30
CA PHE A 25 2.98 -3.44 -28.45
C PHE A 25 2.49 -4.89 -28.66
N ALA A 26 2.50 -5.38 -29.90
CA ALA A 26 2.13 -6.76 -30.21
C ALA A 26 3.11 -7.78 -29.57
N HIS A 27 4.41 -7.44 -29.53
CA HIS A 27 5.41 -8.27 -28.87
C HIS A 27 5.24 -8.22 -27.35
N PHE A 28 5.02 -7.03 -26.78
CA PHE A 28 4.68 -6.86 -25.36
C PHE A 28 3.49 -7.73 -24.95
N THR A 29 2.40 -7.70 -25.72
CA THR A 29 1.19 -8.50 -25.46
C THR A 29 1.49 -10.00 -25.45
N ARG A 30 2.37 -10.47 -26.34
CA ARG A 30 2.81 -11.87 -26.36
C ARG A 30 3.62 -12.22 -25.11
N LEU A 31 4.54 -11.36 -24.68
CA LEU A 31 5.34 -11.56 -23.48
C LEU A 31 4.44 -11.64 -22.23
N MET A 32 3.49 -10.70 -22.10
CA MET A 32 2.54 -10.67 -20.98
C MET A 32 1.65 -11.91 -20.89
N LYS A 33 1.30 -12.55 -22.01
CA LYS A 33 0.58 -13.84 -22.01
C LYS A 33 1.42 -15.02 -21.51
N MET A 34 2.76 -14.94 -21.59
CA MET A 34 3.66 -16.01 -21.15
C MET A 34 4.04 -15.91 -19.67
N TYR A 35 4.15 -14.70 -19.13
CA TYR A 35 4.66 -14.49 -17.77
C TYR A 35 3.83 -15.12 -16.63
N PRO A 36 2.49 -15.29 -16.72
CA PRO A 36 1.74 -15.98 -15.69
C PRO A 36 2.19 -17.43 -15.44
N SER A 37 2.65 -18.13 -16.49
CA SER A 37 3.08 -19.53 -16.39
C SER A 37 4.59 -19.68 -16.18
N ARG A 38 5.39 -18.83 -16.81
CA ARG A 38 6.86 -18.94 -16.79
C ARG A 38 7.52 -18.09 -15.69
N GLY A 39 6.77 -17.18 -15.09
CA GLY A 39 7.32 -16.09 -14.29
C GLY A 39 8.21 -15.15 -15.12
N GLY A 40 8.69 -14.07 -14.51
CA GLY A 40 9.58 -13.11 -15.19
C GLY A 40 9.01 -11.70 -15.34
N ALA A 41 7.77 -11.47 -14.90
CA ALA A 41 7.23 -10.14 -14.67
C ALA A 41 6.70 -10.04 -13.23
N SER A 42 6.83 -8.87 -12.63
CA SER A 42 6.31 -8.55 -11.30
C SER A 42 5.91 -7.08 -11.23
N ILE A 43 4.88 -6.77 -10.46
CA ILE A 43 4.54 -5.39 -10.16
C ILE A 43 5.34 -4.88 -8.96
N VAL A 44 5.94 -3.70 -9.10
CA VAL A 44 6.60 -2.96 -8.02
C VAL A 44 5.67 -1.83 -7.59
N THR A 45 5.22 -1.88 -6.34
CA THR A 45 4.24 -0.94 -5.76
C THR A 45 4.87 -0.02 -4.70
N ARG A 46 6.19 -0.15 -4.48
CA ARG A 46 6.99 0.72 -3.62
C ARG A 46 7.87 1.56 -4.54
N LEU A 47 7.43 2.79 -4.77
CA LEU A 47 7.98 3.74 -5.72
C LEU A 47 9.07 4.60 -5.05
N GLY A 48 10.04 5.12 -5.82
CA GLY A 48 11.27 5.71 -5.26
C GLY A 48 11.16 7.16 -4.79
N ASP A 49 10.42 8.02 -5.50
CA ASP A 49 10.38 9.46 -5.21
C ASP A 49 9.25 9.80 -4.24
N ALA A 50 9.56 9.90 -2.94
CA ALA A 50 8.56 10.23 -1.93
C ALA A 50 7.94 11.63 -2.06
N ASN A 51 8.52 12.53 -2.87
CA ASN A 51 7.91 13.83 -3.13
C ASN A 51 6.63 13.72 -3.96
N GLU A 52 6.52 12.69 -4.80
CA GLU A 52 5.32 12.42 -5.60
C GLU A 52 4.09 12.15 -4.71
N ALA A 53 4.29 11.50 -3.56
CA ALA A 53 3.22 11.29 -2.59
C ALA A 53 2.69 12.61 -2.02
N GLU A 54 3.58 13.56 -1.72
CA GLU A 54 3.20 14.88 -1.21
C GLU A 54 2.52 15.72 -2.30
N GLN A 55 3.01 15.70 -3.53
CA GLN A 55 2.38 16.35 -4.68
C GLN A 55 0.96 15.81 -4.94
N LEU A 56 0.79 14.49 -4.88
CA LEU A 56 -0.51 13.84 -4.99
C LEU A 56 -1.46 14.29 -3.87
N LEU A 57 -0.98 14.33 -2.62
CA LEU A 57 -1.78 14.79 -1.48
C LEU A 57 -2.15 16.27 -1.60
N GLN A 58 -1.23 17.12 -2.05
CA GLN A 58 -1.51 18.54 -2.29
C GLN A 58 -2.56 18.72 -3.39
N TYR A 59 -2.48 17.95 -4.48
CA TYR A 59 -3.47 17.98 -5.55
C TYR A 59 -4.84 17.51 -5.06
N ILE A 60 -4.93 16.36 -4.38
CA ILE A 60 -6.18 15.79 -3.87
C ILE A 60 -6.89 16.72 -2.87
N SER A 61 -6.11 17.49 -2.12
CA SER A 61 -6.60 18.42 -1.11
C SER A 61 -7.20 19.71 -1.69
N ARG A 62 -7.01 19.97 -2.99
CA ARG A 62 -7.60 21.11 -3.70
C ARG A 62 -9.08 20.82 -3.97
N PRO A 63 -10.02 21.73 -3.65
CA PRO A 63 -11.44 21.55 -3.94
C PRO A 63 -11.73 21.24 -5.42
N GLU A 64 -10.93 21.83 -6.33
CA GLU A 64 -11.05 21.67 -7.78
C GLU A 64 -10.75 20.24 -8.26
N ALA A 65 -9.99 19.47 -7.48
CA ALA A 65 -9.73 18.06 -7.79
C ALA A 65 -10.99 17.19 -7.63
N GLY A 66 -11.96 17.64 -6.82
CA GLY A 66 -13.23 16.93 -6.59
C GLY A 66 -13.08 15.54 -5.96
N ILE A 67 -11.94 15.26 -5.32
CA ILE A 67 -11.65 13.97 -4.67
C ILE A 67 -11.97 14.02 -3.18
N CYS A 68 -11.39 14.98 -2.47
CA CYS A 68 -11.57 15.20 -1.04
C CYS A 68 -12.29 16.53 -0.79
N LYS A 69 -13.37 16.54 0.01
CA LYS A 69 -14.12 17.76 0.31
C LYS A 69 -13.34 18.69 1.24
N ASN A 70 -12.62 18.12 2.21
CA ASN A 70 -11.81 18.88 3.15
C ASN A 70 -10.61 18.07 3.66
N MET A 71 -9.48 18.72 3.93
CA MET A 71 -8.34 18.16 4.67
C MET A 71 -8.71 17.49 6.00
N LYS A 72 -9.80 17.92 6.64
CA LYS A 72 -10.32 17.31 7.87
C LYS A 72 -10.88 15.89 7.66
N ASP A 73 -11.29 15.55 6.44
CA ASP A 73 -11.82 14.23 6.09
C ASP A 73 -10.70 13.22 5.87
N MET A 74 -9.46 13.70 5.70
CA MET A 74 -8.27 12.86 5.58
C MET A 74 -7.80 12.40 6.97
N ARG A 75 -7.83 11.08 7.18
CA ARG A 75 -7.17 10.46 8.32
C ARG A 75 -5.68 10.33 8.04
N ARG A 76 -4.85 10.64 9.02
CA ARG A 76 -3.39 10.52 8.92
C ARG A 76 -2.86 9.78 10.12
N GLY A 77 -1.68 9.21 9.99
CA GLY A 77 -0.99 8.59 11.11
C GLY A 77 0.35 8.03 10.73
N CYS A 78 0.92 7.26 11.65
CA CYS A 78 2.15 6.53 11.44
C CYS A 78 2.01 5.07 11.86
N GLU A 79 2.87 4.22 11.29
CA GLU A 79 2.99 2.80 11.62
C GLU A 79 4.48 2.46 11.73
N VAL A 80 4.84 1.61 12.70
CA VAL A 80 6.13 0.96 12.75
C VAL A 80 5.92 -0.54 12.67
N VAL A 81 6.61 -1.16 11.71
CA VAL A 81 6.63 -2.61 11.49
C VAL A 81 8.04 -3.11 11.72
N VAL A 82 8.22 -3.97 12.72
CA VAL A 82 9.46 -4.71 12.94
C VAL A 82 9.29 -6.11 12.38
N VAL A 83 10.19 -6.51 11.47
CA VAL A 83 10.20 -7.86 10.90
C VAL A 83 11.28 -8.67 11.58
N ALA A 84 10.85 -9.75 12.25
CA ALA A 84 11.70 -10.62 13.03
C ALA A 84 11.19 -12.06 12.94
N SER A 85 12.08 -13.02 12.65
CA SER A 85 11.75 -14.46 12.61
C SER A 85 10.51 -14.82 11.78
N GLY A 86 10.32 -14.14 10.63
CA GLY A 86 9.16 -14.34 9.74
C GLY A 86 7.84 -13.75 10.24
N LEU A 87 7.86 -12.99 11.34
CA LEU A 87 6.72 -12.24 11.87
C LEU A 87 6.81 -10.77 11.48
N GLN A 88 5.65 -10.13 11.35
CA GLN A 88 5.50 -8.68 11.31
C GLN A 88 4.88 -8.22 12.63
N ILE A 89 5.69 -7.53 13.45
CA ILE A 89 5.26 -6.90 14.70
C ILE A 89 4.94 -5.43 14.40
N LYS A 90 3.68 -5.05 14.57
CA LYS A 90 3.14 -3.74 14.17
C LYS A 90 2.66 -2.94 15.36
N THR A 91 2.88 -1.64 15.30
CA THR A 91 2.25 -0.65 16.18
C THR A 91 2.00 0.61 15.37
N GLU A 92 0.89 1.29 15.64
CA GLU A 92 0.41 2.42 14.84
C GLU A 92 -0.10 3.54 15.74
N ALA A 93 -0.12 4.76 15.23
CA ALA A 93 -0.74 5.90 15.89
C ALA A 93 -1.50 6.73 14.86
N ASP A 94 -2.73 7.11 15.17
CA ASP A 94 -3.41 8.18 14.44
C ASP A 94 -2.70 9.52 14.74
N TYR A 95 -2.68 10.40 13.75
CA TYR A 95 -2.13 11.74 13.91
C TYR A 95 -2.99 12.56 14.85
N ASN A 96 -2.40 12.95 15.98
CA ASN A 96 -2.97 13.91 16.90
C ASN A 96 -1.91 15.01 17.17
N PRO A 97 -2.20 16.28 16.85
CA PRO A 97 -1.26 17.39 17.08
C PRO A 97 -0.82 17.58 18.54
N GLN A 98 -1.63 17.13 19.50
CA GLN A 98 -1.41 17.35 20.93
C GLN A 98 -0.61 16.21 21.58
N LEU A 99 -0.87 14.97 21.19
CA LEU A 99 -0.20 13.79 21.73
C LEU A 99 -0.28 12.61 20.75
N MET A 100 0.83 12.29 20.10
CA MET A 100 0.94 11.06 19.31
C MET A 100 1.46 9.94 20.20
N GLN A 101 0.64 8.91 20.41
CA GLN A 101 1.03 7.72 21.17
C GLN A 101 0.80 6.47 20.32
N LEU A 102 1.84 5.64 20.20
CA LEU A 102 1.75 4.34 19.57
C LEU A 102 0.77 3.43 20.34
N ALA A 103 -0.15 2.83 19.61
CA ALA A 103 -1.18 1.95 20.10
C ALA A 103 -0.64 0.54 20.42
N MET A 104 -1.56 -0.37 20.75
CA MET A 104 -1.25 -1.76 21.10
C MET A 104 -0.40 -2.44 20.02
N VAL A 105 0.62 -3.18 20.47
CA VAL A 105 1.48 -3.98 19.60
C VAL A 105 0.72 -5.22 19.14
N ARG A 106 0.79 -5.54 17.85
CA ARG A 106 0.18 -6.74 17.25
C ARG A 106 1.23 -7.52 16.49
N ALA A 107 1.17 -8.84 16.53
CA ALA A 107 2.04 -9.71 15.74
C ALA A 107 1.23 -10.48 14.70
N THR A 108 1.75 -10.53 13.49
CA THR A 108 1.13 -11.27 12.39
C THR A 108 2.18 -12.11 11.67
N ARG A 109 1.78 -13.29 11.19
CA ARG A 109 2.59 -14.12 10.31
C ARG A 109 2.00 -14.08 8.90
N PRO A 110 2.59 -13.33 7.96
CA PRO A 110 2.09 -13.27 6.60
C PRO A 110 2.30 -14.59 5.87
N GLU A 111 1.36 -14.99 5.02
CA GLU A 111 1.58 -16.05 4.05
C GLU A 111 2.66 -15.62 3.04
N THR A 112 3.43 -16.58 2.56
CA THR A 112 4.51 -16.31 1.58
C THR A 112 3.99 -15.92 0.21
N ARG A 113 2.71 -16.20 -0.09
CA ARG A 113 2.05 -15.88 -1.35
C ARG A 113 0.67 -15.30 -1.10
N ALA A 114 0.30 -14.33 -1.93
CA ALA A 114 -1.08 -13.83 -1.96
C ALA A 114 -2.02 -14.94 -2.44
N ARG A 115 -3.21 -15.02 -1.84
CA ARG A 115 -4.23 -16.00 -2.23
C ARG A 115 -4.94 -15.61 -3.53
N TRP A 116 -4.93 -14.32 -3.85
CA TRP A 116 -5.38 -13.78 -5.12
C TRP A 116 -4.44 -12.64 -5.52
N SER A 117 -3.93 -12.68 -6.76
CA SER A 117 -3.12 -11.60 -7.32
C SER A 117 -3.37 -11.51 -8.82
N TRP A 118 -4.07 -10.47 -9.27
CA TRP A 118 -4.28 -10.15 -10.69
C TRP A 118 -3.62 -8.83 -11.02
N THR A 119 -2.64 -8.86 -11.92
CA THR A 119 -1.90 -7.68 -12.37
C THR A 119 -2.35 -7.29 -13.77
N ILE A 120 -2.64 -6.01 -13.95
CA ILE A 120 -2.95 -5.40 -15.24
C ILE A 120 -1.82 -4.44 -15.58
N ALA A 121 -1.20 -4.67 -16.75
CA ALA A 121 -0.31 -3.69 -17.34
C ALA A 121 -1.12 -2.75 -18.23
N ALA A 122 -0.94 -1.45 -18.06
CA ALA A 122 -1.61 -0.38 -18.77
C ALA A 122 -0.57 0.50 -19.50
N PRO A 123 -0.06 0.08 -20.67
CA PRO A 123 1.07 0.75 -21.34
C PRO A 123 0.83 2.19 -21.77
N ASN A 124 -0.43 2.65 -21.75
CA ASN A 124 -0.84 4.02 -22.06
C ASN A 124 -1.08 4.88 -20.81
N MET A 125 -0.79 4.33 -19.63
CA MET A 125 -0.89 5.01 -18.34
C MET A 125 0.49 5.01 -17.66
N GLU A 126 0.71 5.95 -16.75
CA GLU A 126 1.97 6.01 -15.98
C GLU A 126 2.07 4.84 -15.01
N HIS A 127 0.94 4.48 -14.40
CA HIS A 127 0.87 3.44 -13.39
C HIS A 127 0.07 2.24 -13.89
N ASP A 128 0.65 1.06 -13.73
CA ASP A 128 -0.01 -0.23 -13.74
C ASP A 128 -0.72 -0.49 -12.39
N TRP A 129 -1.49 -1.57 -12.30
CA TRP A 129 -2.12 -1.94 -11.03
C TRP A 129 -2.27 -3.43 -10.83
N ASN A 130 -2.48 -3.83 -9.59
CA ASN A 130 -2.90 -5.18 -9.27
C ASN A 130 -3.96 -5.22 -8.17
N ILE A 131 -4.90 -6.17 -8.30
CA ILE A 131 -5.76 -6.58 -7.21
C ILE A 131 -5.03 -7.67 -6.44
N ARG A 132 -4.93 -7.52 -5.12
CA ARG A 132 -4.17 -8.44 -4.26
C ARG A 132 -4.92 -8.74 -2.98
N MET A 133 -5.04 -10.04 -2.68
CA MET A 133 -5.57 -10.56 -1.42
C MET A 133 -4.46 -11.25 -0.63
N ASP A 134 -3.96 -10.57 0.38
CA ASP A 134 -2.98 -11.15 1.30
C ASP A 134 -3.68 -11.85 2.47
N ALA A 135 -3.03 -12.89 2.98
CA ALA A 135 -3.46 -13.64 4.13
C ALA A 135 -2.35 -13.66 5.18
N TRP A 136 -2.76 -13.74 6.44
CA TRP A 136 -1.86 -13.78 7.59
C TRP A 136 -2.57 -14.39 8.78
N ASP A 137 -1.79 -15.02 9.66
CA ASP A 137 -2.24 -15.48 10.96
C ASP A 137 -2.01 -14.38 12.00
N LYS A 138 -3.00 -14.18 12.89
CA LYS A 138 -2.77 -13.43 14.14
C LYS A 138 -2.04 -14.35 15.11
N VAL A 139 -0.92 -13.90 15.65
CA VAL A 139 -0.12 -14.66 16.61
C VAL A 139 0.13 -13.83 17.85
N ASP A 140 0.46 -14.49 18.96
CA ASP A 140 0.84 -13.78 20.18
C ASP A 140 2.11 -12.95 19.95
N VAL A 141 2.13 -11.76 20.55
CA VAL A 141 3.29 -10.88 20.51
C VAL A 141 4.42 -11.52 21.34
N PRO A 142 5.59 -11.79 20.75
CA PRO A 142 6.71 -12.33 21.51
C PRO A 142 7.12 -11.39 22.64
N THR A 143 7.54 -11.95 23.77
CA THR A 143 7.72 -11.24 25.04
C THR A 143 8.63 -10.02 24.92
N GLU A 144 9.69 -10.15 24.13
CA GLU A 144 10.69 -9.12 23.83
C GLU A 144 10.11 -7.89 23.11
N PHE A 145 8.98 -8.04 22.40
CA PHE A 145 8.31 -6.97 21.66
C PHE A 145 7.06 -6.39 22.38
N ARG A 146 6.65 -6.90 23.55
CA ARG A 146 5.42 -6.43 24.21
C ARG A 146 5.43 -4.94 24.54
N ASP A 147 6.60 -4.40 24.89
CA ASP A 147 6.79 -2.98 25.19
C ASP A 147 7.30 -2.16 23.99
N LEU A 148 7.17 -2.67 22.76
CA LEU A 148 7.68 -2.01 21.55
C LEU A 148 7.19 -0.55 21.43
N ALA A 149 5.89 -0.32 21.69
CA ALA A 149 5.28 1.02 21.65
C ALA A 149 5.89 2.01 22.66
N LYS A 150 6.54 1.54 23.73
CA LYS A 150 7.24 2.38 24.72
C LYS A 150 8.73 2.56 24.38
N ARG A 151 9.31 1.59 23.65
CA ARG A 151 10.73 1.54 23.30
C ARG A 151 11.03 2.23 21.97
N ILE A 152 10.04 2.37 21.09
CA ILE A 152 10.15 3.13 19.86
C ILE A 152 9.45 4.47 20.04
N SER A 153 10.14 5.54 19.64
CA SER A 153 9.50 6.84 19.48
C SER A 153 9.50 7.22 18.00
N VAL A 154 8.33 7.64 17.53
CA VAL A 154 8.14 8.16 16.18
C VAL A 154 7.83 9.64 16.31
N VAL A 155 8.64 10.48 15.68
CA VAL A 155 8.33 11.89 15.54
C VAL A 155 7.61 12.08 14.23
N PHE A 156 6.33 12.39 14.32
CA PHE A 156 5.49 12.83 13.20
C PHE A 156 5.13 14.29 13.45
N LYS A 157 5.95 15.18 12.92
CA LYS A 157 5.73 16.62 13.00
C LYS A 157 5.80 17.16 11.57
N PRO A 158 4.66 17.52 10.96
CA PRO A 158 4.68 18.12 9.63
C PRO A 158 5.35 19.49 9.72
N ASP A 159 6.27 19.76 8.79
CA ASP A 159 6.74 21.12 8.52
C ASP A 159 5.62 21.92 7.83
N GLU A 160 5.73 23.25 7.80
CA GLU A 160 4.74 24.09 7.14
C GLU A 160 4.58 23.69 5.66
N GLY A 161 3.35 23.41 5.23
CA GLY A 161 3.05 22.93 3.87
C GLY A 161 3.24 21.43 3.62
N THR A 162 3.71 20.65 4.59
CA THR A 162 3.84 19.19 4.46
C THR A 162 2.61 18.47 5.01
N ILE A 163 1.94 17.66 4.19
CA ILE A 163 0.80 16.84 4.59
C ILE A 163 1.25 15.54 5.26
N LEU A 164 2.26 14.87 4.66
CA LEU A 164 2.71 13.56 5.10
C LEU A 164 4.23 13.53 5.38
N PRO A 165 4.67 13.93 6.59
CA PRO A 165 6.10 13.99 6.90
C PRO A 165 6.74 12.60 6.90
N LEU A 166 8.00 12.53 6.45
CA LEU A 166 8.80 11.31 6.55
C LEU A 166 8.98 10.93 8.05
N PRO A 167 8.61 9.71 8.47
CA PRO A 167 8.63 9.36 9.88
C PRO A 167 10.07 9.24 10.39
N LYS A 168 10.38 9.97 11.47
CA LYS A 168 11.67 9.85 12.17
C LYS A 168 11.51 8.86 13.32
N VAL A 169 12.17 7.71 13.20
CA VAL A 169 12.13 6.65 14.20
C VAL A 169 13.41 6.63 15.00
N ASN A 170 13.29 6.65 16.31
CA ASN A 170 14.39 6.44 17.23
C ASN A 170 14.28 5.05 17.85
N THR A 171 15.25 4.20 17.53
CA THR A 171 15.37 2.82 17.98
C THR A 171 16.40 2.63 19.09
N SER A 172 16.96 3.71 19.66
CA SER A 172 18.05 3.61 20.65
C SER A 172 17.67 2.85 21.93
N LYS A 173 16.38 2.81 22.28
CA LYS A 173 15.84 2.07 23.43
C LYS A 173 15.41 0.64 23.08
N LEU A 174 15.64 0.20 21.84
CA LEU A 174 15.30 -1.14 21.39
C LEU A 174 16.38 -2.12 21.87
N ALA A 175 16.16 -2.72 23.05
CA ALA A 175 17.07 -3.69 23.66
C ALA A 175 16.90 -5.12 23.07
N ILE A 176 16.78 -5.24 21.75
CA ILE A 176 16.60 -6.52 21.05
C ILE A 176 17.86 -6.79 20.22
N PRO A 177 18.44 -8.00 20.27
CA PRO A 177 19.63 -8.32 19.49
C PRO A 177 19.42 -8.11 17.99
N ASP A 178 20.40 -7.48 17.35
CA ASP A 178 20.36 -7.10 15.93
C ASP A 178 20.10 -8.30 15.01
N GLU A 179 20.60 -9.48 15.38
CA GLU A 179 20.47 -10.74 14.64
C GLU A 179 19.02 -11.25 14.54
N GLN A 180 18.13 -10.79 15.44
CA GLN A 180 16.72 -11.19 15.44
C GLN A 180 15.85 -10.31 14.53
N ILE A 181 16.33 -9.11 14.17
CA ILE A 181 15.57 -8.12 13.40
C ILE A 181 16.13 -8.04 11.99
N THR A 182 15.30 -8.43 11.02
CA THR A 182 15.66 -8.33 9.61
C THR A 182 15.49 -6.91 9.09
N GLU A 183 14.36 -6.27 9.41
CA GLU A 183 14.07 -4.90 8.97
C GLU A 183 13.13 -4.18 9.94
N ILE A 184 13.25 -2.85 9.97
CA ILE A 184 12.30 -1.95 10.62
C ILE A 184 11.75 -1.01 9.54
N GLN A 185 10.44 -1.03 9.35
CA GLN A 185 9.74 -0.14 8.42
C GLN A 185 8.95 0.89 9.22
N ALA A 186 9.21 2.16 8.94
CA ALA A 186 8.48 3.27 9.49
C ALA A 186 7.64 3.89 8.39
N ARG A 187 6.32 3.98 8.57
CA ARG A 187 5.39 4.47 7.57
C ARG A 187 4.64 5.67 8.10
N SER A 188 4.56 6.71 7.30
CA SER A 188 3.53 7.73 7.42
C SER A 188 2.45 7.38 6.42
N TRP A 189 1.18 7.49 6.83
CA TRP A 189 0.05 7.18 5.94
C TRP A 189 -1.02 8.26 6.01
N ALA A 190 -1.74 8.40 4.90
CA ALA A 190 -2.96 9.18 4.75
C ALA A 190 -4.04 8.28 4.13
N ILE A 191 -5.26 8.31 4.69
CA ILE A 191 -6.44 7.61 4.20
C ILE A 191 -7.47 8.67 3.84
N ILE A 192 -7.94 8.61 2.59
CA ILE A 192 -8.73 9.66 1.95
C ILE A 192 -9.97 9.02 1.33
N PRO A 193 -11.20 9.44 1.67
CA PRO A 193 -12.40 9.04 0.94
C PRO A 193 -12.25 9.35 -0.55
N PHE A 194 -12.58 8.39 -1.41
CA PHE A 194 -12.49 8.60 -2.86
C PHE A 194 -13.85 9.03 -3.39
N LYS A 195 -14.07 10.35 -3.50
CA LYS A 195 -15.35 10.94 -3.94
C LYS A 195 -16.51 10.42 -3.08
N GLU A 196 -17.67 10.18 -3.67
CA GLU A 196 -18.83 9.56 -3.01
C GLU A 196 -18.83 8.01 -3.13
N SER A 197 -17.69 7.40 -3.49
CA SER A 197 -17.59 5.94 -3.62
C SER A 197 -17.36 5.28 -2.25
N PRO A 198 -17.62 3.96 -2.10
CA PRO A 198 -17.31 3.21 -0.87
C PRO A 198 -15.81 2.95 -0.70
N TYR A 199 -14.97 3.41 -1.64
CA TYR A 199 -13.54 3.19 -1.62
C TYR A 199 -12.80 4.37 -0.99
N VAL A 200 -11.63 4.07 -0.46
CA VAL A 200 -10.69 5.04 0.07
C VAL A 200 -9.31 4.84 -0.56
N LEU A 201 -8.61 5.94 -0.80
CA LEU A 201 -7.21 5.95 -1.18
C LEU A 201 -6.34 5.97 0.06
N LYS A 202 -5.36 5.07 0.11
CA LYS A 202 -4.28 5.06 1.08
C LYS A 202 -2.99 5.44 0.40
N ILE A 203 -2.43 6.57 0.80
CA ILE A 203 -1.10 7.02 0.36
C ILE A 203 -0.16 6.83 1.53
N ASN A 204 1.00 6.24 1.30
CA ASN A 204 2.01 6.05 2.34
C ASN A 204 3.41 6.42 1.86
N ILE A 205 4.21 6.93 2.79
CA ILE A 205 5.65 7.08 2.64
C ILE A 205 6.29 6.15 3.66
N THR A 206 7.11 5.22 3.17
CA THR A 206 7.77 4.19 3.96
C THR A 206 9.27 4.42 3.96
N LYS A 207 9.84 4.59 5.15
CA LYS A 207 11.28 4.54 5.40
C LYS A 207 11.66 3.15 5.90
N THR A 208 12.55 2.47 5.18
CA THR A 208 13.04 1.13 5.55
C THR A 208 14.45 1.20 6.11
N LEU A 209 14.66 0.59 7.27
CA LEU A 209 15.96 0.38 7.92
C LEU A 209 16.26 -1.12 7.89
N LYS A 210 17.35 -1.53 7.23
CA LYS A 210 17.80 -2.94 7.21
C LYS A 210 18.72 -3.21 8.40
N GLY A 211 18.36 -4.20 9.22
CA GLY A 211 18.98 -4.38 10.54
C GLY A 211 18.67 -3.22 11.52
N SER A 212 19.17 -3.30 12.74
CA SER A 212 18.89 -2.35 13.84
C SER A 212 19.91 -1.23 14.01
N ARG A 213 21.10 -1.30 13.36
CA ARG A 213 22.24 -0.38 13.60
C ARG A 213 22.89 0.26 12.35
N THR A 214 22.16 0.44 11.26
CA THR A 214 22.78 0.98 10.03
C THR A 214 22.73 2.51 9.96
N ILE A 215 23.88 3.11 10.23
CA ILE A 215 24.34 4.35 9.58
C ILE A 215 24.61 3.97 8.09
N GLY A 216 23.56 3.79 7.26
CA GLY A 216 23.73 3.47 5.83
C GLY A 216 22.56 2.77 5.14
N GLU A 217 22.24 3.22 3.91
CA GLU A 217 21.10 2.87 3.02
C GLU A 217 19.71 2.91 3.67
N GLN A 218 19.24 4.15 3.90
CA GLN A 218 17.83 4.41 4.14
C GLN A 218 17.11 4.41 2.79
N ASN A 219 16.29 3.39 2.54
CA ASN A 219 15.41 3.39 1.38
C ASN A 219 14.08 4.00 1.78
N VAL A 220 13.82 5.20 1.30
CA VAL A 220 12.50 5.80 1.38
C VAL A 220 11.77 5.53 0.07
N THR A 221 10.53 5.08 0.22
CA THR A 221 9.64 4.72 -0.88
C THR A 221 8.26 5.29 -0.58
N TRP A 222 7.43 5.42 -1.60
CA TRP A 222 6.02 5.70 -1.42
C TRP A 222 5.15 4.67 -2.12
N GLY A 223 3.86 4.68 -1.83
CA GLY A 223 2.90 3.83 -2.52
C GLY A 223 1.48 4.35 -2.34
N VAL A 224 0.64 3.95 -3.28
CA VAL A 224 -0.79 4.26 -3.29
C VAL A 224 -1.58 2.97 -3.45
N GLU A 225 -2.58 2.82 -2.58
CA GLU A 225 -3.49 1.67 -2.55
C GLU A 225 -4.92 2.19 -2.56
N LEU A 226 -5.81 1.50 -3.27
CA LEU A 226 -7.25 1.66 -3.15
C LEU A 226 -7.79 0.49 -2.35
N TYR A 227 -8.58 0.75 -1.32
CA TYR A 227 -9.26 -0.30 -0.56
C TYR A 227 -10.65 0.14 -0.12
N ALA A 228 -11.50 -0.82 0.23
CA ALA A 228 -12.82 -0.53 0.80
C ALA A 228 -12.83 -0.92 2.28
N PRO A 229 -13.33 -0.08 3.20
CA PRO A 229 -13.33 -0.39 4.64
C PRO A 229 -14.06 -1.69 4.99
N HIS A 230 -15.13 -2.04 4.28
CA HIS A 230 -15.90 -3.27 4.52
C HIS A 230 -15.18 -4.55 4.09
N TRP A 231 -14.16 -4.45 3.22
CA TRP A 231 -13.47 -5.64 2.71
C TRP A 231 -12.85 -6.49 3.80
N GLU A 232 -12.38 -5.91 4.91
CA GLU A 232 -11.83 -6.70 6.01
C GLU A 232 -12.89 -7.65 6.59
N GLU A 233 -14.13 -7.20 6.74
CA GLU A 233 -15.21 -8.07 7.20
C GLU A 233 -15.62 -9.05 6.10
N SER A 234 -15.88 -8.58 4.88
CA SER A 234 -16.37 -9.40 3.77
C SER A 234 -15.43 -10.54 3.39
N VAL A 235 -14.12 -10.29 3.26
CA VAL A 235 -13.16 -11.35 2.87
C VAL A 235 -12.89 -12.35 4.00
N ASN A 236 -13.11 -11.91 5.24
CA ASN A 236 -12.94 -12.77 6.41
C ASN A 236 -14.22 -13.50 6.82
N HIS A 237 -15.38 -13.10 6.28
CA HIS A 237 -16.67 -13.75 6.48
C HIS A 237 -16.63 -15.24 6.13
N SER A 238 -17.33 -16.04 6.91
CA SER A 238 -17.41 -17.48 6.72
C SER A 238 -18.76 -18.03 7.14
N SER A 239 -19.36 -18.85 6.29
CA SER A 239 -20.61 -19.57 6.52
C SER A 239 -20.36 -21.08 6.40
N GLY A 240 -20.81 -21.87 7.39
CA GLY A 240 -20.60 -23.33 7.41
C GLY A 240 -19.12 -23.77 7.36
N GLY A 241 -18.21 -22.95 7.89
CA GLY A 241 -16.76 -23.20 7.86
C GLY A 241 -16.08 -22.95 6.52
N ARG A 242 -16.81 -22.48 5.50
CA ARG A 242 -16.26 -22.04 4.22
C ARG A 242 -16.27 -20.53 4.11
N LYS A 243 -15.28 -19.97 3.41
CA LYS A 243 -15.31 -18.55 3.06
C LYS A 243 -16.48 -18.31 2.13
N ASP A 244 -17.28 -17.31 2.49
CA ASP A 244 -18.46 -16.90 1.76
C ASP A 244 -18.34 -15.41 1.49
N TRP A 245 -18.23 -15.06 0.22
CA TRP A 245 -18.06 -13.69 -0.26
C TRP A 245 -19.32 -13.20 -0.98
N GLY A 246 -20.44 -13.93 -0.83
CA GLY A 246 -21.72 -13.66 -1.47
C GLY A 246 -21.77 -14.14 -2.93
N GLU A 247 -22.98 -14.19 -3.49
CA GLU A 247 -23.19 -14.67 -4.85
C GLU A 247 -22.55 -13.71 -5.86
N GLY A 248 -21.67 -14.24 -6.71
CA GLY A 248 -20.93 -13.41 -7.66
C GLY A 248 -20.12 -12.30 -6.99
N LEU A 249 -19.56 -12.56 -5.80
CA LEU A 249 -18.67 -11.64 -5.05
C LEU A 249 -19.33 -10.32 -4.61
N GLU A 250 -20.65 -10.32 -4.41
CA GLU A 250 -21.42 -9.12 -4.06
C GLU A 250 -20.99 -8.44 -2.76
N ASN A 251 -20.46 -9.18 -1.79
CA ASN A 251 -19.95 -8.59 -0.53
C ASN A 251 -18.59 -7.88 -0.73
N ILE A 252 -17.94 -8.09 -1.88
CA ILE A 252 -16.69 -7.44 -2.25
C ILE A 252 -16.96 -6.23 -3.15
N TRP A 253 -17.87 -6.36 -4.10
CA TRP A 253 -18.25 -5.27 -5.01
C TRP A 253 -19.72 -4.94 -4.81
N GLU A 254 -20.04 -3.88 -4.07
CA GLU A 254 -21.44 -3.65 -3.64
C GLU A 254 -22.27 -2.88 -4.68
N GLU A 255 -21.64 -2.18 -5.62
CA GLU A 255 -22.32 -1.28 -6.56
C GLU A 255 -22.73 -1.97 -7.87
N GLY A 256 -24.00 -2.32 -8.03
CA GLY A 256 -24.58 -2.83 -9.27
C GLY A 256 -25.43 -4.08 -9.07
N ASP A 257 -26.30 -4.36 -10.03
CA ASP A 257 -27.34 -5.39 -9.89
C ASP A 257 -26.82 -6.82 -10.15
N ASP A 258 -25.72 -6.94 -10.91
CA ASP A 258 -25.11 -8.22 -11.28
C ASP A 258 -23.57 -8.15 -11.21
N LEU A 259 -22.90 -9.31 -11.28
CA LEU A 259 -21.44 -9.40 -11.24
C LEU A 259 -20.76 -8.54 -12.32
N GLN A 260 -21.30 -8.49 -13.54
CA GLN A 260 -20.68 -7.76 -14.63
C GLN A 260 -20.73 -6.25 -14.39
N SER A 261 -21.89 -5.75 -13.95
CA SER A 261 -22.14 -4.35 -13.61
C SER A 261 -21.31 -3.93 -12.39
N ARG A 262 -21.23 -4.79 -11.37
CA ARG A 262 -20.39 -4.60 -10.18
C ARG A 262 -18.92 -4.50 -10.52
N LEU A 263 -18.41 -5.44 -11.31
CA LEU A 263 -17.03 -5.42 -11.80
C LEU A 263 -16.77 -4.17 -12.68
N GLY A 264 -17.72 -3.81 -13.54
CA GLY A 264 -17.63 -2.61 -14.38
C GLY A 264 -17.53 -1.32 -13.57
N CYS A 265 -18.36 -1.17 -12.52
CA CYS A 265 -18.30 -0.03 -11.60
C CYS A 265 -16.96 0.03 -10.88
N PHE A 266 -16.48 -1.10 -10.37
CA PHE A 266 -15.19 -1.19 -9.69
C PHE A 266 -14.01 -0.85 -10.62
N LEU A 267 -13.98 -1.39 -11.84
CA LEU A 267 -12.93 -1.10 -12.82
C LEU A 267 -12.92 0.37 -13.23
N ARG A 268 -14.09 1.01 -13.34
CA ARG A 268 -14.19 2.46 -13.57
C ARG A 268 -13.52 3.25 -12.46
N ILE A 269 -13.71 2.89 -11.19
CA ILE A 269 -13.03 3.54 -10.06
C ILE A 269 -11.51 3.39 -10.18
N ILE A 270 -11.01 2.19 -10.50
CA ILE A 270 -9.56 1.98 -10.71
C ILE A 270 -9.03 2.88 -11.83
N MET A 271 -9.74 2.97 -12.96
CA MET A 271 -9.34 3.83 -14.08
C MET A 271 -9.36 5.32 -13.70
N GLU A 272 -10.31 5.76 -12.87
CA GLU A 272 -10.34 7.13 -12.36
C GLU A 272 -9.14 7.43 -11.46
N VAL A 273 -8.72 6.48 -10.63
CA VAL A 273 -7.50 6.61 -9.82
C VAL A 273 -6.26 6.64 -10.73
N GLN A 274 -6.15 5.77 -11.74
CA GLN A 274 -5.03 5.84 -12.70
C GLN A 274 -4.98 7.20 -13.41
N ALA A 275 -6.12 7.73 -13.85
CA ALA A 275 -6.19 9.04 -14.48
C ALA A 275 -5.78 10.17 -13.53
N LEU A 276 -6.13 10.09 -12.25
CA LEU A 276 -5.67 11.01 -11.21
C LEU A 276 -4.13 10.97 -11.08
N LEU A 277 -3.54 9.77 -10.96
CA LEU A 277 -2.10 9.61 -10.83
C LEU A 277 -1.35 10.15 -12.06
N ASN A 278 -1.86 9.88 -13.27
CA ASN A 278 -1.26 10.39 -14.51
C ASN A 278 -1.29 11.93 -14.59
N ARG A 279 -2.37 12.57 -14.15
CA ARG A 279 -2.48 14.03 -14.15
C ARG A 279 -1.43 14.66 -13.24
N VAL A 280 -1.29 14.14 -12.02
CA VAL A 280 -0.29 14.62 -11.07
C VAL A 280 1.12 14.47 -11.64
N HIS A 281 1.42 13.33 -12.29
CA HIS A 281 2.71 13.11 -12.93
C HIS A 281 2.96 14.05 -14.13
N ALA A 282 1.94 14.34 -14.95
CA ALA A 282 2.09 15.26 -16.08
C ALA A 282 2.34 16.71 -15.64
N ASP A 283 1.67 17.16 -14.57
CA ASP A 283 1.84 18.49 -14.00
C ASP A 283 3.26 18.69 -13.43
N THR A 284 3.86 17.63 -12.86
CA THR A 284 5.21 17.67 -12.29
C THR A 284 6.30 17.64 -13.35
N ALA A 285 6.09 16.91 -14.45
CA ALA A 285 7.01 16.92 -15.60
C ALA A 285 7.04 18.25 -16.37
N SER A 286 6.02 19.10 -16.18
CA SER A 286 5.88 20.40 -16.86
C SER A 286 6.36 21.60 -16.02
N SER A 287 6.81 21.37 -14.79
CA SER A 287 7.23 22.39 -13.81
C SER A 287 8.75 22.44 -13.66
#